data_AF-A0A834BS39-F1
#
_entry.id   AF-A0A834BS39-F1
#
_cell.length_a   1.000
_cell.length_b   1.000
_cell.length_c   1.000
_cell.angle_alpha   90.00
_cell.angle_beta   90.00
_cell.angle_gamma   90.00
#
_symmetry.space_group_name_H-M   'P 1'
#
loop_
_entity.id
_entity.type
_entity.pdbx_description
1 polymer ?
#
loop_
_entity_poly.entity_id
_entity_poly.type
_entity_poly.pdbx_seq_one_letter_code
_entity_poly.pdbx_strand_id
1 'polypeptide(L)'
;MVLADLGRKITSALRSLSNATIINEEVLNAMLKEVCTALLEADVNIKLVKQLRENVKSAIDLEEMASGLNKRKMIQHAVFKELVKVKVYQDSTTFFYGLNG
;
A
#
# COMPACT_ATOMS: atom_id res chain seq x y z
N MET A 1 18.67 8.98 -5.98
CA MET A 1 17.73 9.98 -5.43
C MET A 1 16.71 9.18 -4.63
N VAL A 2 16.71 9.27 -3.30
CA VAL A 2 15.99 8.34 -2.42
C VAL A 2 14.49 8.17 -2.76
N LEU A 3 13.82 9.24 -3.23
CA LEU A 3 12.43 9.17 -3.67
C LEU A 3 12.22 8.36 -4.96
N ALA A 4 13.16 8.46 -5.91
CA ALA A 4 13.06 7.75 -7.18
C ALA A 4 13.27 6.24 -6.97
N ASP A 5 14.14 5.88 -6.04
CA ASP A 5 14.44 4.49 -5.69
C ASP A 5 13.26 3.84 -4.94
N LEU A 6 12.63 4.58 -4.01
CA LEU A 6 11.38 4.17 -3.35
C LEU A 6 10.23 3.96 -4.35
N GLY A 7 10.01 4.94 -5.23
CA GLY A 7 8.94 4.87 -6.23
C GLY A 7 9.10 3.68 -7.17
N ARG A 8 10.34 3.36 -7.58
CA ARG A 8 10.66 2.17 -8.38
C ARG A 8 10.37 0.88 -7.63
N LYS A 9 10.79 0.75 -6.36
CA LYS A 9 10.54 -0.45 -5.55
C LYS A 9 9.05 -0.74 -5.39
N ILE A 10 8.25 0.27 -5.05
CA ILE A 10 6.78 0.12 -4.90
C ILE A 10 6.14 -0.24 -6.24
N THR A 11 6.54 0.45 -7.32
CA THR A 11 6.00 0.18 -8.66
C THR A 11 6.34 -1.24 -9.12
N SER A 12 7.57 -1.71 -8.85
CA SER A 12 8.00 -3.07 -9.15
C SER A 12 7.17 -4.10 -8.38
N ALA A 13 6.98 -3.90 -7.07
CA ALA A 13 6.18 -4.76 -6.21
C ALA A 13 4.71 -4.87 -6.69
N LEU A 14 4.09 -3.73 -7.05
CA LEU A 14 2.72 -3.70 -7.61
C LEU A 14 2.63 -4.34 -9.00
N ARG A 15 3.66 -4.19 -9.83
CA ARG A 15 3.73 -4.78 -11.17
C ARG A 15 3.90 -6.30 -11.10
N SER A 16 4.71 -6.81 -10.17
CA SER A 16 4.83 -8.24 -9.87
C SER A 16 3.47 -8.84 -9.48
N LEU A 17 2.69 -8.11 -8.67
CA LEU A 17 1.35 -8.53 -8.28
C LEU A 17 0.36 -8.47 -9.47
N SER A 18 0.49 -7.49 -10.36
CA SER A 18 -0.32 -7.42 -11.60
C SER A 18 -0.07 -8.57 -12.57
N ASN A 19 1.19 -9.03 -12.63
CA ASN A 19 1.64 -10.12 -13.50
C ASN A 19 1.40 -11.51 -12.90
N ALA A 20 1.19 -11.61 -11.58
CA ALA A 20 0.91 -12.88 -10.93
C ALA A 20 -0.44 -13.46 -11.41
N THR A 21 -0.38 -14.65 -12.00
CA THR A 21 -1.57 -15.37 -12.51
C THR A 21 -2.51 -15.75 -11.38
N ILE A 22 -1.96 -16.04 -10.20
CA ILE A 22 -2.67 -16.41 -8.98
C ILE A 22 -2.25 -15.44 -7.88
N ILE A 23 -3.22 -14.74 -7.28
CA ILE A 23 -2.98 -13.90 -6.11
C ILE A 23 -3.35 -14.70 -4.87
N ASN A 24 -2.34 -15.12 -4.12
CA ASN A 24 -2.48 -15.80 -2.83
C ASN A 24 -1.98 -14.90 -1.68
N GLU A 25 -2.22 -15.32 -0.45
CA GLU A 25 -1.77 -14.57 0.74
C GLU A 25 -0.24 -14.49 0.81
N GLU A 26 0.48 -15.48 0.27
CA GLU A 26 1.95 -15.47 0.22
C GLU A 26 2.48 -14.35 -0.66
N VAL A 27 1.95 -14.19 -1.89
CA VAL A 27 2.31 -13.09 -2.80
C VAL A 27 1.97 -11.74 -2.20
N LEU A 28 0.83 -11.63 -1.50
CA LEU A 28 0.45 -10.41 -0.81
C LEU A 28 1.42 -10.08 0.33
N ASN A 29 1.79 -11.07 1.15
CA ASN A 29 2.76 -10.89 2.24
C ASN A 29 4.15 -10.54 1.72
N ALA A 30 4.60 -11.15 0.62
CA ALA A 30 5.88 -10.83 -0.01
C ALA A 30 5.92 -9.39 -0.53
N MET A 31 4.87 -8.97 -1.24
CA MET A 31 4.70 -7.60 -1.73
C MET A 31 4.67 -6.60 -0.58
N LEU A 32 3.88 -6.86 0.47
CA LEU A 32 3.82 -6.02 1.66
C LEU A 32 5.18 -5.90 2.34
N LYS A 33 5.97 -6.98 2.40
CA LYS A 33 7.31 -6.97 2.99
C LYS A 33 8.25 -6.06 2.20
N GLU A 34 8.25 -6.13 0.87
CA GLU A 34 9.05 -5.24 0.02
C GLU A 34 8.66 -3.77 0.19
N VAL A 35 7.35 -3.47 0.21
CA VAL A 35 6.84 -2.11 0.43
C VAL A 35 7.23 -1.61 1.82
N CYS A 36 7.12 -2.44 2.87
CA CYS A 36 7.52 -2.09 4.23
C CYS A 36 9.01 -1.77 4.32
N THR A 37 9.87 -2.59 3.71
CA THR A 37 11.33 -2.34 3.68
C THR A 37 11.64 -1.04 2.95
N ALA A 38 10.99 -0.78 1.82
CA ALA A 38 11.19 0.46 1.08
C ALA A 38 10.71 1.70 1.88
N LEU A 39 9.58 1.59 2.59
CA LEU A 39 9.09 2.67 3.47
C LEU A 39 10.04 2.95 4.64
N LEU A 40 10.65 1.92 5.23
CA LEU A 40 11.66 2.09 6.28
C LEU A 40 12.93 2.77 5.75
N GLU A 41 13.38 2.43 4.54
CA GLU A 41 14.50 3.12 3.88
C GLU A 41 14.17 4.58 3.53
N ALA A 42 12.88 4.90 3.37
CA ALA A 42 12.38 6.25 3.12
C ALA A 42 12.13 7.06 4.40
N ASP A 43 12.61 6.59 5.55
CA ASP A 43 12.51 7.25 6.86
C ASP A 43 11.05 7.35 7.38
N VAL A 44 10.19 6.41 7.00
CA VAL A 44 8.83 6.29 7.52
C VAL A 44 8.83 5.53 8.85
N ASN A 45 8.06 6.02 9.82
CA ASN A 45 7.99 5.43 11.16
C ASN A 45 7.49 3.98 11.11
N ILE A 46 8.23 3.06 11.75
CA ILE A 46 7.91 1.62 11.81
C ILE A 46 6.51 1.33 12.37
N LYS A 47 5.97 2.18 13.26
CA LYS A 47 4.60 2.06 13.77
C LYS A 47 3.56 2.26 12.66
N LEU A 48 3.77 3.25 11.79
CA LEU A 48 2.90 3.52 10.64
C LEU A 48 3.01 2.40 9.60
N VAL A 49 4.22 1.91 9.35
CA VAL A 49 4.46 0.78 8.44
C VAL A 49 3.74 -0.48 8.92
N LYS A 50 3.77 -0.76 10.23
CA LYS A 50 3.06 -1.89 10.83
C LYS A 50 1.54 -1.74 10.70
N GLN A 51 0.99 -0.56 11.01
CA GLN A 51 -0.43 -0.28 10.84
C GLN A 51 -0.88 -0.39 9.38
N LEU A 52 -0.09 0.11 8.42
CA LEU A 52 -0.39 -0.03 7.00
C LEU A 52 -0.48 -1.51 6.60
N ARG A 53 0.45 -2.35 7.07
CA ARG A 53 0.41 -3.79 6.79
C ARG A 53 -0.87 -4.44 7.32
N GLU A 54 -1.27 -4.13 8.55
CA GLU A 54 -2.49 -4.66 9.17
C GLU A 54 -3.74 -4.16 8.44
N ASN A 55 -3.83 -2.85 8.14
CA ASN A 55 -4.95 -2.27 7.41
C ASN A 55 -5.09 -2.85 6.00
N VAL A 56 -3.98 -3.01 5.26
CA VAL A 56 -4.01 -3.59 3.92
C VAL A 56 -4.45 -5.05 3.98
N LYS A 57 -4.00 -5.82 4.97
CA LYS A 57 -4.49 -7.19 5.18
C LYS A 57 -5.98 -7.23 5.49
N SER A 58 -6.48 -6.36 6.36
CA SER A 58 -7.90 -6.29 6.70
C SER A 58 -8.78 -5.74 5.57
N ALA A 59 -8.25 -4.85 4.73
CA ALA A 59 -8.97 -4.30 3.57
C ALA A 59 -9.04 -5.29 2.40
N ILE A 60 -8.12 -6.26 2.35
CA ILE A 60 -8.04 -7.30 1.34
C ILE A 60 -8.65 -8.57 1.95
N ASP A 61 -9.97 -8.60 2.06
CA ASP A 61 -10.68 -9.79 2.50
C ASP A 61 -10.71 -10.83 1.36
N LEU A 62 -9.80 -11.79 1.42
CA LEU A 62 -9.57 -12.79 0.36
C LEU A 62 -10.78 -13.71 0.14
N GLU A 63 -11.65 -13.83 1.13
CA GLU A 63 -12.85 -14.69 1.12
C GLU A 63 -14.02 -14.05 0.35
N GLU A 64 -14.24 -12.74 0.46
CA GLU A 64 -15.31 -12.03 -0.28
C GLU A 64 -14.97 -11.79 -1.76
N MET A 65 -13.68 -11.82 -2.13
CA MET A 65 -13.22 -11.47 -3.47
C MET A 65 -13.42 -12.58 -4.53
N ALA A 66 -14.48 -13.37 -4.47
CA ALA A 66 -14.72 -14.57 -5.28
C ALA A 66 -14.71 -14.40 -6.82
N SER A 67 -14.64 -13.18 -7.36
CA SER A 67 -14.60 -12.92 -8.81
C SER A 67 -13.17 -12.58 -9.30
N GLY A 68 -12.43 -13.60 -9.73
CA GLY A 68 -11.00 -13.57 -10.08
C GLY A 68 -10.54 -12.51 -11.10
N LEU A 69 -11.45 -11.83 -11.80
CA LEU A 69 -11.14 -10.72 -12.70
C LEU A 69 -10.86 -9.39 -11.98
N ASN A 70 -11.43 -9.15 -10.80
CA ASN A 70 -11.28 -7.87 -10.08
C ASN A 70 -10.29 -7.90 -8.90
N LYS A 71 -9.82 -9.07 -8.46
CA LYS A 71 -8.87 -9.21 -7.34
C LYS A 71 -7.63 -8.31 -7.48
N ARG A 72 -7.00 -8.30 -8.66
CA ARG A 72 -5.74 -7.56 -8.90
C ARG A 72 -5.93 -6.05 -8.78
N LYS A 73 -7.01 -5.55 -9.38
CA LYS A 73 -7.31 -4.11 -9.39
C LYS A 73 -7.73 -3.64 -8.00
N MET A 74 -8.52 -4.44 -7.28
CA MET A 74 -8.89 -4.19 -5.87
C MET A 74 -7.66 -4.08 -4.97
N ILE A 75 -6.73 -5.04 -5.07
CA ILE A 75 -5.51 -5.04 -4.24
C ILE A 75 -4.63 -3.84 -4.55
N GLN A 76 -4.42 -3.53 -5.83
CA GLN A 76 -3.70 -2.30 -6.22
C GLN A 76 -4.37 -1.05 -5.64
N HIS A 77 -5.69 -0.97 -5.72
CA HIS A 77 -6.45 0.18 -5.22
C HIS A 77 -6.38 0.28 -3.69
N ALA A 78 -6.50 -0.84 -2.97
CA ALA A 78 -6.38 -0.89 -1.52
C ALA A 78 -4.99 -0.48 -1.04
N VAL A 79 -3.94 -1.01 -1.67
CA VAL A 79 -2.55 -0.66 -1.34
C VAL A 79 -2.27 0.81 -1.64
N PHE A 80 -2.72 1.32 -2.79
CA PHE A 80 -2.55 2.74 -3.14
C PHE A 80 -3.29 3.65 -2.16
N LYS A 81 -4.53 3.30 -1.80
CA LYS A 81 -5.34 4.03 -0.83
C LYS A 81 -4.66 4.10 0.54
N GLU A 82 -4.13 2.99 1.04
CA GLU A 82 -3.42 2.96 2.33
C GLU A 82 -2.07 3.69 2.27
N LEU A 83 -1.32 3.59 1.16
CA LEU A 83 -0.08 4.35 0.97
C LEU A 83 -0.33 5.87 0.94
N VAL A 84 -1.39 6.32 0.27
CA VAL A 84 -1.82 7.73 0.27
C VAL A 84 -2.24 8.16 1.68
N LYS A 85 -2.95 7.30 2.41
CA LYS A 85 -3.38 7.57 3.79
C LYS A 85 -2.19 7.79 4.71
N VAL A 86 -1.13 6.98 4.61
CA VAL A 86 0.10 7.16 5.40
C VAL A 86 0.79 8.49 5.09
N LYS A 87 0.79 8.93 3.82
CA LYS A 87 1.34 10.24 3.43
C LYS A 87 0.51 11.40 3.98
N VAL A 88 -0.82 11.33 3.91
CA VAL A 88 -1.73 12.41 4.37
C VAL A 88 -1.68 12.60 5.88
N TYR A 89 -1.43 11.54 6.67
CA TYR A 89 -1.27 11.68 8.13
C TYR A 89 0.03 12.37 8.57
N GLN A 90 0.99 12.57 7.67
CA GLN A 90 2.22 13.29 7.98
C GLN A 90 2.06 14.81 7.78
N ASP A 91 0.95 15.25 7.17
CA ASP A 91 0.61 16.66 6.89
C ASP A 91 -0.66 17.14 7.63
N SER A 92 -0.97 16.61 8.82
CA SER A 92 -2.02 17.22 9.68
C SER A 92 -1.63 18.59 10.29
N THR A 93 -0.51 19.14 9.85
CA THR A 93 -0.02 20.52 10.01
C THR A 93 -0.87 21.65 9.43
N THR A 94 -1.41 21.53 8.22
CA THR A 94 -1.72 22.78 7.47
C THR A 94 -2.72 22.59 6.33
N PHE A 95 -3.93 23.16 6.51
CA PHE A 95 -4.89 23.64 5.48
C PHE A 95 -5.48 22.52 4.59
N PHE A 96 -6.76 22.14 4.66
CA PHE A 96 -7.82 22.80 3.87
C PHE A 96 -9.25 22.34 4.25
N TYR A 97 -9.43 21.56 5.31
CA TYR A 97 -10.78 21.23 5.83
C TYR A 97 -11.30 22.28 6.85
N GLY A 98 -10.80 23.52 6.77
CA GLY A 98 -11.12 24.60 7.71
C GLY A 98 -11.59 25.92 7.08
N LEU A 99 -11.94 25.94 5.78
CA LEU A 99 -12.53 27.13 5.13
C LEU A 99 -13.73 26.75 4.25
N ASN A 100 -14.63 25.95 4.82
CA ASN A 100 -16.05 26.05 4.46
C ASN A 100 -16.70 26.92 5.54
N GLY A 101 -16.61 28.23 5.34
CA GLY A 101 -17.17 29.31 6.16
C GLY A 101 -17.28 30.55 5.29
#